data_AF-A0A3M1R037-F1
#
_entry.id   AF-A0A3M1R037-F1
#
_cell.length_a   1.000
_cell.length_b   1.000
_cell.length_c   1.000
_cell.angle_alpha   90.00
_cell.angle_beta   90.00
_cell.angle_gamma   90.00
#
_symmetry.space_group_name_H-M   'P 1'
#
loop_
_entity.id
_entity.type
_entity.pdbx_description
1 polymer ?
#
loop_
_entity_poly.entity_id
_entity_poly.type
_entity_poly.pdbx_seq_one_letter_code
_entity_poly.pdbx_strand_id
1 'polypeptide(L)'
;MHRQRVRTHKRIQQVFDVPANTPAADVLRHVLEAFHSRGEPPSHALMQFVAMALESPDALGAVFVGSPDPPSNDLVPIQAPFEPRPLDELDHSFITLRNGLLQSEQSTDEPSSFTEEDRSQEQRLTWRRWHRAIFPWLPALVLVTWFTKSWLTLLLFCALFALTASLRIAYVLTQPRDKLDPHNARWMLVPGGLLLMSPRRGSTKWNLHVFDRRASVLIAYVIRGVKGAYTVVVADRDHSASRDITDVELDMLLRAWISPLPPPDVERLAELTAT
;
A
#
# COMPACT_ATOMS: atom_id res chain seq x y z
N MET A 1 -21.28 34.62 23.44
CA MET A 1 -20.43 33.57 24.04
C MET A 1 -20.10 32.51 22.99
N HIS A 2 -18.98 32.66 22.30
CA HIS A 2 -18.48 31.68 21.34
C HIS A 2 -17.71 30.59 22.08
N ARG A 3 -18.24 29.36 22.13
CA ARG A 3 -17.49 28.19 22.59
C ARG A 3 -16.48 27.82 21.52
N GLN A 4 -15.24 28.27 21.72
CA GLN A 4 -14.07 27.84 20.98
C GLN A 4 -13.88 26.34 21.26
N ARG A 5 -14.27 25.48 20.31
CA ARG A 5 -13.93 24.05 20.35
C ARG A 5 -12.42 23.95 20.15
N VAL A 6 -11.68 23.94 21.26
CA VAL A 6 -10.29 23.48 21.28
C VAL A 6 -10.33 21.98 20.98
N ARG A 7 -10.24 21.63 19.70
CA ARG A 7 -9.94 20.25 19.27
C ARG A 7 -8.48 20.02 19.62
N THR A 8 -8.25 19.39 20.75
CA THR A 8 -6.96 18.83 21.16
C THR A 8 -6.48 17.85 20.08
N HIS A 9 -5.65 18.35 19.15
CA HIS A 9 -4.93 17.56 18.14
C HIS A 9 -3.73 16.88 18.81
N LYS A 10 -3.99 15.95 19.73
CA LYS A 10 -2.95 15.14 20.36
C LYS A 10 -3.28 13.67 20.19
N ARG A 11 -2.85 13.10 19.06
CA ARG A 11 -2.57 11.66 18.89
C ARG A 11 -1.96 11.44 17.52
N ILE A 12 -0.63 11.36 17.46
CA ILE A 12 0.12 10.74 16.37
C ILE A 12 1.33 10.07 17.04
N GLN A 13 1.76 8.93 16.48
CA GLN A 13 2.88 8.07 16.85
C GLN A 13 2.49 6.90 17.75
N GLN A 14 2.03 5.82 17.11
CA GLN A 14 2.58 4.53 17.47
C GLN A 14 3.74 4.26 16.51
N VAL A 15 4.94 4.38 17.06
CA VAL A 15 6.13 3.83 16.43
C VAL A 15 6.31 2.49 17.12
N PHE A 16 6.14 1.40 16.36
CA PHE A 16 6.56 0.11 16.87
C PHE A 16 8.10 0.15 16.88
N ASP A 17 8.67 0.12 18.09
CA ASP A 17 10.08 -0.11 18.41
C ASP A 17 11.16 0.96 18.18
N VAL A 18 10.86 2.20 17.76
CA VAL A 18 11.93 3.23 17.74
C VAL A 18 12.09 3.89 19.12
N PRO A 19 13.27 3.86 19.74
CA PRO A 19 13.52 4.56 20.99
C PRO A 19 13.26 6.06 20.80
N ALA A 20 12.47 6.64 21.72
CA ALA A 20 12.01 8.04 21.64
C ALA A 20 13.15 9.09 21.55
N ASN A 21 14.39 8.70 21.84
CA ASN A 21 15.56 9.57 21.88
C ASN A 21 16.49 9.41 20.66
N THR A 22 16.07 8.72 19.59
CA THR A 22 16.89 8.62 18.38
C THR A 22 16.70 9.84 17.48
N PRO A 23 17.75 10.32 16.78
CA PRO A 23 17.63 11.38 15.78
C PRO A 23 16.59 11.05 14.68
N ALA A 24 16.43 9.75 14.39
CA ALA A 24 15.42 9.25 13.48
C ALA A 24 13.99 9.59 13.95
N ALA A 25 13.71 9.53 15.25
CA ALA A 25 12.39 9.84 15.82
C ALA A 25 12.01 11.32 15.64
N ASP A 26 12.96 12.25 15.75
CA ASP A 26 12.71 13.68 15.58
C ASP A 26 12.48 14.06 14.11
N VAL A 27 13.27 13.52 13.19
CA VAL A 27 13.04 13.72 11.75
C VAL A 27 11.74 13.05 11.31
N LEU A 28 11.45 11.85 11.83
CA LEU A 28 10.16 11.20 11.62
C LEU A 28 9.02 12.10 12.10
N ARG A 29 9.12 12.67 13.31
CA ARG A 29 8.10 13.57 13.84
C ARG A 29 7.91 14.77 12.92
N HIS A 30 9.00 15.39 12.47
CA HIS A 30 8.95 16.53 11.55
C HIS A 30 8.31 16.16 10.20
N VAL A 31 8.64 14.97 9.67
CA VAL A 31 8.06 14.45 8.45
C VAL A 31 6.57 14.15 8.65
N LEU A 32 6.18 13.49 9.74
CA LEU A 32 4.78 13.21 10.10
C LEU A 32 3.96 14.47 10.38
N GLU A 33 4.56 15.52 10.93
CA GLU A 33 3.93 16.84 11.09
C GLU A 33 3.76 17.54 9.73
N ALA A 34 4.74 17.41 8.84
CA ALA A 34 4.61 17.85 7.45
C ALA A 34 3.52 17.06 6.70
N PHE A 35 3.41 15.74 6.93
CA PHE A 35 2.33 14.89 6.44
C PHE A 35 0.96 15.40 6.91
N HIS A 36 0.82 15.69 8.21
CA HIS A 36 -0.46 16.14 8.78
C HIS A 36 -0.90 17.51 8.24
N SER A 37 0.05 18.43 8.05
CA SER A 37 -0.25 19.78 7.56
C SER A 37 -0.53 19.86 6.07
N ARG A 38 0.14 19.04 5.24
CA ARG A 38 0.07 19.13 3.77
C ARG A 38 -0.78 18.03 3.12
N GLY A 39 -0.94 16.87 3.77
CA GLY A 39 -1.73 15.75 3.27
C GLY A 39 -0.96 14.73 2.43
N GLU A 40 0.18 15.11 1.90
CA GLU A 40 1.15 14.24 1.22
C GLU A 40 2.55 14.76 1.56
N PRO A 41 3.53 13.87 1.78
CA PRO A 41 4.90 14.29 1.96
C PRO A 41 5.41 14.76 0.60
N PRO A 42 6.27 15.79 0.53
CA PRO A 42 7.12 15.94 -0.62
C PRO A 42 7.89 14.62 -0.77
N SER A 43 7.77 13.94 -1.93
CA SER A 43 8.41 12.65 -2.18
C SER A 43 9.89 12.64 -1.78
N HIS A 44 10.58 13.77 -1.99
CA HIS A 44 11.96 13.99 -1.56
C HIS A 44 12.17 13.87 -0.03
N ALA A 45 11.30 14.46 0.79
CA ALA A 45 11.44 14.43 2.25
C ALA A 45 11.19 13.02 2.81
N LEU A 46 10.23 12.28 2.24
CA LEU A 46 9.98 10.90 2.60
C LEU A 46 11.19 10.01 2.26
N MET A 47 11.75 10.17 1.05
CA MET A 47 12.93 9.41 0.64
C MET A 47 14.16 9.75 1.48
N GLN A 48 14.33 11.02 1.87
CA GLN A 48 15.40 11.43 2.77
C GLN A 48 15.24 10.79 4.17
N PHE A 49 14.02 10.73 4.68
CA PHE A 49 13.73 10.03 5.94
C PHE A 49 14.04 8.54 5.82
N VAL A 50 13.59 7.88 4.75
CA VAL A 50 13.86 6.47 4.48
C VAL A 50 15.36 6.21 4.43
N ALA A 51 16.12 7.02 3.69
CA ALA A 51 17.57 6.88 3.59
C ALA A 51 18.24 6.96 4.97
N MET A 52 17.87 7.97 5.78
CA MET A 52 18.40 8.13 7.13
C MET A 52 17.97 7.00 8.08
N ALA A 53 16.74 6.48 7.94
CA ALA A 53 16.27 5.33 8.71
C ALA A 53 17.06 4.06 8.35
N LEU A 54 17.38 3.85 7.07
CA LEU A 54 18.19 2.71 6.63
C LEU A 54 19.65 2.76 7.09
N GLU A 55 20.17 3.96 7.39
CA GLU A 55 21.50 4.15 7.98
C GLU A 55 21.53 3.88 9.49
N SER A 56 20.36 3.93 10.17
CA SER A 56 20.25 3.73 11.61
C SER A 56 19.91 2.27 11.94
N PRO A 57 20.79 1.52 12.62
CA PRO A 57 20.52 0.12 12.98
C PRO A 57 19.23 -0.07 13.78
N ASP A 58 18.92 0.89 14.65
CA ASP A 58 17.74 0.89 15.52
C ASP A 58 16.42 1.15 14.77
N ALA A 59 16.48 1.62 13.52
CA ALA A 59 15.30 1.88 12.71
C ALA A 59 14.99 0.73 11.74
N LEU A 60 15.87 -0.27 11.61
CA LEU A 60 15.60 -1.47 10.85
C LEU A 60 14.54 -2.32 11.56
N GLY A 61 13.50 -2.72 10.84
CA GLY A 61 12.36 -3.46 11.40
C GLY A 61 11.30 -2.56 12.02
N ALA A 62 11.58 -1.26 12.19
CA ALA A 62 10.61 -0.31 12.68
C ALA A 62 9.46 -0.14 11.68
N VAL A 63 8.26 0.00 12.24
CA VAL A 63 7.04 0.34 11.50
C VAL A 63 6.61 1.74 11.88
N PHE A 64 6.44 2.58 10.86
CA PHE A 64 5.99 3.95 11.04
C PHE A 64 4.57 4.12 10.51
N VAL A 65 3.58 4.27 11.41
CA VAL A 65 2.19 4.50 11.01
C VAL A 65 1.76 5.94 11.29
N GLY A 66 1.65 6.73 10.23
CA GLY A 66 1.10 8.09 10.23
C GLY A 66 -0.40 8.10 10.05
N SER A 67 -1.16 7.82 11.12
CA SER A 67 -2.63 7.88 11.15
C SER A 67 -3.13 8.57 12.41
N PRO A 68 -4.20 9.38 12.34
CA PRO A 68 -4.90 9.85 13.55
C PRO A 68 -5.56 8.69 14.31
N ASP A 69 -6.01 7.66 13.58
CA ASP A 69 -6.59 6.43 14.09
C ASP A 69 -5.71 5.27 13.56
N PRO A 70 -4.58 4.95 14.21
CA PRO A 70 -3.78 3.79 13.82
C PRO A 70 -4.59 2.49 14.00
N PRO A 71 -4.25 1.42 13.26
CA PRO A 71 -4.77 0.08 13.56
C PRO A 71 -4.48 -0.27 15.02
N SER A 72 -5.33 -1.11 15.62
CA SER A 72 -5.35 -1.39 17.06
C SER A 72 -3.94 -1.68 17.62
N ASN A 73 -3.64 -1.18 18.83
CA ASN A 73 -2.36 -1.43 19.50
C ASN A 73 -2.11 -2.93 19.75
N ASP A 74 -3.17 -3.74 19.72
CA ASP A 74 -3.15 -5.16 20.05
C ASP A 74 -2.92 -6.04 18.80
N LEU A 75 -1.98 -5.64 17.94
CA LEU A 75 -1.60 -6.46 16.78
C LEU A 75 -0.92 -7.73 17.26
N VAL A 76 -1.59 -8.87 17.11
CA VAL A 76 -0.99 -10.18 17.36
C VAL A 76 -0.14 -10.58 16.13
N PRO A 77 1.18 -10.78 16.28
CA PRO A 77 2.03 -11.21 15.18
C PRO A 77 1.60 -12.59 14.68
N ILE A 78 1.74 -12.84 13.38
CA ILE A 78 1.48 -14.18 12.83
C ILE A 78 2.57 -15.12 13.33
N GLN A 79 2.22 -16.07 14.20
CA GLN A 79 3.18 -17.00 14.81
C GLN A 79 3.39 -18.30 14.03
N ALA A 80 2.48 -18.61 13.10
CA ALA A 80 2.53 -19.83 12.29
C ALA A 80 3.14 -19.54 10.90
N PRO A 81 3.97 -20.45 10.35
CA PRO A 81 4.45 -20.32 8.99
C PRO A 81 3.28 -20.40 8.01
N PHE A 82 3.31 -19.55 6.98
CA PHE A 82 2.31 -19.54 5.90
C PHE A 82 2.99 -19.31 4.55
N GLU A 83 2.37 -19.85 3.51
CA GLU A 83 2.81 -19.62 2.12
C GLU A 83 2.56 -18.16 1.71
N PRO A 84 3.38 -17.58 0.80
CA PRO A 84 3.16 -16.24 0.30
C PRO A 84 1.71 -16.03 -0.18
N ARG A 85 1.03 -15.01 0.37
CA ARG A 85 -0.35 -14.66 0.00
C ARG A 85 -0.39 -13.28 -0.64
N PRO A 86 -1.19 -13.05 -1.70
CA PRO A 86 -1.39 -11.70 -2.22
C PRO A 86 -1.83 -10.73 -1.12
N LEU A 87 -1.21 -9.57 -1.05
CA LEU A 87 -1.71 -8.43 -0.29
C LEU A 87 -2.86 -7.80 -1.10
N ASP A 88 -4.00 -8.47 -1.07
CA ASP A 88 -5.23 -8.06 -1.72
C ASP A 88 -6.42 -8.60 -0.91
N GLU A 89 -7.19 -7.70 -0.30
CA GLU A 89 -8.39 -8.06 0.47
C GLU A 89 -9.47 -8.77 -0.35
N LEU A 90 -9.37 -8.73 -1.67
CA LEU A 90 -10.26 -9.42 -2.60
C LEU A 90 -9.85 -10.85 -2.89
N ASP A 91 -8.63 -11.25 -2.50
CA ASP A 91 -8.10 -12.58 -2.77
C ASP A 91 -8.62 -13.60 -1.73
N HIS A 92 -9.07 -14.76 -2.21
CA HIS A 92 -9.63 -15.81 -1.34
C HIS A 92 -8.59 -16.32 -0.32
N SER A 93 -7.33 -16.43 -0.71
CA SER A 93 -6.26 -16.92 0.17
C SER A 93 -5.90 -15.92 1.26
N PHE A 94 -6.01 -14.62 0.96
CA PHE A 94 -5.90 -13.54 1.95
C PHE A 94 -7.04 -13.62 2.98
N ILE A 95 -8.29 -13.75 2.51
CA ILE A 95 -9.47 -13.84 3.40
C ILE A 95 -9.37 -15.08 4.30
N THR A 96 -8.94 -16.22 3.75
CA THR A 96 -8.75 -17.46 4.52
C THR A 96 -7.73 -17.28 5.64
N LEU A 97 -6.58 -16.66 5.33
CA LEU A 97 -5.54 -16.39 6.32
C LEU A 97 -6.04 -15.45 7.41
N ARG A 98 -6.69 -14.33 7.04
CA ARG A 98 -7.25 -13.36 7.98
C ARG A 98 -8.27 -14.02 8.92
N ASN A 99 -9.22 -14.78 8.37
CA ASN A 99 -10.26 -15.42 9.17
C ASN A 99 -9.68 -16.46 10.14
N GLY A 100 -8.66 -17.22 9.71
CA GLY A 100 -7.95 -18.15 10.60
C GLY A 100 -7.28 -17.46 11.78
N LEU A 101 -6.70 -16.27 11.57
CA LEU A 101 -6.12 -15.46 12.65
C LEU A 101 -7.20 -14.93 13.61
N LEU A 102 -8.27 -14.34 13.06
CA LEU A 102 -9.37 -13.80 13.88
C LEU A 102 -10.04 -14.89 14.73
N GLN A 103 -10.24 -16.08 14.17
CA GLN A 103 -10.78 -17.23 14.92
C GLN A 103 -9.86 -17.66 16.06
N SER A 104 -8.54 -17.64 15.85
CA SER A 104 -7.57 -17.98 16.91
C SER A 104 -7.55 -16.95 18.05
N GLU A 105 -7.88 -15.68 17.76
CA GLU A 105 -8.01 -14.63 18.76
C GLU A 105 -9.33 -14.73 19.54
N GLN A 106 -10.42 -15.12 18.86
CA GLN A 106 -11.77 -15.20 19.43
C GLN A 106 -12.06 -16.47 20.25
N SER A 107 -11.13 -17.42 20.37
CA SER A 107 -11.28 -18.63 21.21
C SER A 107 -11.46 -18.36 22.73
N THR A 108 -11.66 -17.10 23.15
CA THR A 108 -11.97 -16.70 24.52
C THR A 108 -13.43 -16.21 24.60
N ASP A 109 -14.36 -17.16 24.73
CA ASP A 109 -15.72 -17.08 25.31
C ASP A 109 -16.79 -16.06 24.83
N GLU A 110 -16.58 -15.21 23.82
CA GLU A 110 -17.71 -14.42 23.26
C GLU A 110 -18.17 -14.90 21.87
N PRO A 111 -19.44 -15.30 21.71
CA PRO A 111 -19.98 -15.66 20.41
C PRO A 111 -20.02 -14.43 19.50
N SER A 112 -19.16 -14.42 18.48
CA SER A 112 -19.07 -13.35 17.49
C SER A 112 -20.38 -13.26 16.71
N SER A 113 -21.23 -12.29 17.05
CA SER A 113 -22.34 -11.91 16.17
C SER A 113 -21.74 -11.32 14.90
N PHE A 114 -22.02 -11.95 13.75
CA PHE A 114 -21.73 -11.43 12.41
C PHE A 114 -22.43 -10.07 12.24
N THR A 115 -21.73 -8.99 12.58
CA THR A 115 -22.28 -7.63 12.69
C THR A 115 -22.24 -6.89 11.36
N GLU A 116 -23.12 -5.89 11.22
CA GLU A 116 -23.27 -4.97 10.09
C GLU A 116 -21.98 -4.43 9.44
N GLU A 117 -20.85 -4.47 10.14
CA GLU A 117 -19.54 -4.05 9.62
C GLU A 117 -19.09 -4.85 8.40
N ASP A 118 -19.34 -6.16 8.35
CA ASP A 118 -18.95 -7.01 7.20
C ASP A 118 -19.70 -6.60 5.92
N ARG A 119 -20.99 -6.22 6.02
CA ARG A 119 -21.76 -5.70 4.88
C ARG A 119 -21.23 -4.34 4.40
N SER A 120 -20.78 -3.49 5.31
CA SER A 120 -20.22 -2.19 4.96
C SER A 120 -18.87 -2.33 4.25
N GLN A 121 -18.10 -3.39 4.56
CA GLN A 121 -16.83 -3.70 3.92
C GLN A 121 -17.05 -4.15 2.46
N GLU A 122 -18.00 -5.06 2.21
CA GLU A 122 -18.36 -5.49 0.84
C GLU A 122 -18.85 -4.32 -0.05
N GLN A 123 -19.61 -3.37 0.51
CA GLN A 123 -20.05 -2.18 -0.23
C GLN A 123 -18.89 -1.23 -0.59
N ARG A 124 -17.87 -1.10 0.27
CA ARG A 124 -16.68 -0.30 -0.04
C ARG A 124 -15.83 -0.94 -1.15
N LEU A 125 -15.72 -2.26 -1.12
CA LEU A 125 -15.01 -3.06 -2.13
C LEU A 125 -15.63 -2.93 -3.52
N THR A 126 -16.96 -3.03 -3.59
CA THR A 126 -17.69 -2.88 -4.85
C THR A 126 -17.57 -1.45 -5.38
N TRP A 127 -17.72 -0.43 -4.55
CA TRP A 127 -17.57 0.97 -5.00
C TRP A 127 -16.18 1.26 -5.60
N ARG A 128 -15.10 0.77 -4.98
CA ARG A 128 -13.72 0.94 -5.50
C ARG A 128 -13.52 0.29 -6.88
N ARG A 129 -14.04 -0.94 -7.07
CA ARG A 129 -14.00 -1.62 -8.37
C ARG A 129 -14.75 -0.84 -9.43
N TRP A 130 -15.96 -0.36 -9.12
CA TRP A 130 -16.78 0.44 -10.05
C TRP A 130 -16.11 1.78 -10.39
N HIS A 131 -15.55 2.48 -9.41
CA HIS A 131 -14.91 3.78 -9.64
C HIS A 131 -13.65 3.68 -10.52
N ARG A 132 -12.78 2.67 -10.30
CA ARG A 132 -11.62 2.44 -11.19
C ARG A 132 -12.05 2.03 -12.60
N ALA A 133 -13.11 1.22 -12.71
CA ALA A 133 -13.55 0.69 -13.99
C ALA A 133 -14.31 1.71 -14.85
N ILE A 134 -15.12 2.61 -14.27
CA ILE A 134 -16.08 3.45 -15.02
C ILE A 134 -15.68 4.90 -15.11
N PHE A 135 -15.05 5.45 -14.06
CA PHE A 135 -14.68 6.86 -14.03
C PHE A 135 -13.79 7.32 -15.20
N PRO A 136 -12.82 6.52 -15.72
CA PRO A 136 -12.04 6.94 -16.89
C PRO A 136 -12.85 6.96 -18.20
N TRP A 137 -13.99 6.27 -18.28
CA TRP A 137 -14.82 6.19 -19.49
C TRP A 137 -15.88 7.28 -19.58
N LEU A 138 -16.29 7.86 -18.45
CA LEU A 138 -17.26 8.97 -18.41
C LEU A 138 -16.87 10.16 -19.31
N PRO A 139 -15.63 10.72 -19.24
CA PRO A 139 -15.25 11.82 -20.13
C PRO A 139 -15.17 11.39 -21.61
N ALA A 140 -14.80 10.13 -21.88
CA ALA A 140 -14.78 9.60 -23.24
C ALA A 140 -16.20 9.52 -23.84
N LEU A 141 -17.21 9.09 -23.06
CA LEU A 141 -18.61 9.06 -23.48
C LEU A 141 -19.17 10.47 -23.75
N VAL A 142 -18.82 11.46 -22.91
CA VAL A 142 -19.22 12.85 -23.13
C VAL A 142 -18.57 13.41 -24.40
N LEU A 143 -17.29 13.11 -24.65
CA LEU A 143 -16.61 13.50 -25.89
C LEU A 143 -17.23 12.85 -27.13
N VAL A 144 -17.49 11.55 -27.10
CA VAL A 144 -18.12 10.84 -28.23
C VAL A 144 -19.50 11.42 -28.56
N THR A 145 -20.31 11.75 -27.55
CA THR A 145 -21.65 12.32 -27.78
C THR A 145 -21.61 13.76 -28.30
N TRP A 146 -20.60 14.55 -27.94
CA TRP A 146 -20.44 15.92 -28.45
C TRP A 146 -19.93 15.97 -29.91
N PHE A 147 -19.10 15.00 -30.30
CA PHE A 147 -18.40 15.00 -31.59
C PHE A 147 -19.19 14.37 -32.76
N THR A 148 -20.33 13.73 -32.50
CA THR A 148 -21.19 13.12 -33.54
C THR A 148 -21.90 14.14 -34.46
N LYS A 149 -21.91 15.44 -34.13
CA LYS A 149 -22.58 16.46 -34.93
C LYS A 149 -21.79 16.98 -36.13
N SER A 150 -20.48 16.71 -36.25
CA SER A 150 -19.69 17.17 -37.40
C SER A 150 -18.57 16.18 -37.78
N TRP A 151 -18.51 15.84 -39.07
CA TRP A 151 -17.47 14.98 -39.64
C TRP A 151 -16.06 15.55 -39.44
N LEU A 152 -15.93 16.88 -39.50
CA LEU A 152 -14.65 17.56 -39.37
C LEU A 152 -14.13 17.51 -37.92
N THR A 153 -15.04 17.60 -36.95
CA THR A 153 -14.69 17.42 -35.54
C THR A 153 -14.27 15.98 -35.26
N LEU A 154 -14.90 14.99 -35.89
CA LEU A 154 -14.53 13.58 -35.76
C LEU A 154 -13.10 13.31 -36.24
N LEU A 155 -12.71 13.84 -37.41
CA LEU A 155 -11.34 13.69 -37.92
C LEU A 155 -10.30 14.32 -36.99
N LEU A 156 -10.58 15.52 -36.48
CA LEU A 156 -9.68 16.21 -35.56
C LEU A 156 -9.54 15.44 -34.24
N PHE A 157 -10.63 14.87 -33.73
CA PHE A 157 -10.62 14.00 -32.56
C PHE A 157 -9.79 12.73 -32.77
N CYS A 158 -9.98 12.03 -33.90
CA CYS A 158 -9.18 10.85 -34.24
C CYS A 158 -7.69 11.18 -34.34
N ALA A 159 -7.32 12.32 -34.93
CA ALA A 159 -5.94 12.76 -35.01
C ALA A 159 -5.33 13.06 -33.63
N LEU A 160 -6.09 13.76 -32.76
CA LEU A 160 -5.65 14.06 -31.39
C LEU A 160 -5.52 12.79 -30.55
N PHE A 161 -6.45 11.84 -30.71
CA PHE A 161 -6.43 10.54 -30.06
C PHE A 161 -5.22 9.72 -30.52
N ALA A 162 -4.96 9.65 -31.83
CA ALA A 162 -3.79 8.95 -32.36
C ALA A 162 -2.47 9.58 -31.88
N LEU A 163 -2.40 10.91 -31.82
CA LEU A 163 -1.23 11.63 -31.30
C LEU A 163 -1.01 11.34 -29.81
N THR A 164 -2.06 11.43 -28.98
CA THR A 164 -1.96 11.16 -27.54
C THR A 164 -1.63 9.70 -27.26
N ALA A 165 -2.22 8.75 -28.00
CA ALA A 165 -1.86 7.34 -27.94
C ALA A 165 -0.39 7.11 -28.33
N SER A 166 0.07 7.72 -29.42
CA SER A 166 1.46 7.61 -29.88
C SER A 166 2.46 8.19 -28.88
N LEU A 167 2.16 9.36 -28.31
CA LEU A 167 2.96 9.96 -27.25
C LEU A 167 3.00 9.09 -25.99
N ARG A 168 1.87 8.47 -25.62
CA ARG A 168 1.81 7.55 -24.48
C ARG A 168 2.63 6.29 -24.73
N ILE A 169 2.57 5.71 -25.94
CA ILE A 169 3.41 4.57 -26.33
C ILE A 169 4.89 4.97 -26.31
N ALA A 170 5.26 6.10 -26.91
CA ALA A 170 6.62 6.60 -26.90
C ALA A 170 7.13 6.86 -25.47
N TYR A 171 6.30 7.45 -24.61
CA TYR A 171 6.61 7.65 -23.20
C TYR A 171 6.86 6.32 -22.47
N VAL A 172 5.98 5.32 -22.64
CA VAL A 172 6.16 3.98 -22.06
C VAL A 172 7.43 3.30 -22.58
N LEU A 173 7.77 3.47 -23.86
CA LEU A 173 8.97 2.89 -24.46
C LEU A 173 10.26 3.58 -24.00
N THR A 174 10.20 4.88 -23.68
CA THR A 174 11.34 5.72 -23.28
C THR A 174 11.55 5.80 -21.78
N GLN A 175 10.62 5.30 -20.95
CA GLN A 175 10.83 5.25 -19.51
C GLN A 175 12.06 4.39 -19.15
N PRO A 176 12.91 4.88 -18.22
CA PRO A 176 14.10 4.16 -17.77
C PRO A 176 13.73 2.78 -17.20
N ARG A 177 14.63 1.81 -17.44
CA ARG A 177 14.49 0.36 -17.22
C ARG A 177 13.94 -0.06 -15.85
N ASP A 178 14.05 0.78 -14.83
CA ASP A 178 13.73 0.44 -13.45
C ASP A 178 12.34 0.92 -13.01
N LYS A 179 11.60 1.59 -13.90
CA LYS A 179 10.21 2.02 -13.66
C LYS A 179 9.22 1.22 -14.51
N LEU A 180 9.36 -0.11 -14.55
CA LEU A 180 8.27 -0.93 -15.08
C LEU A 180 7.03 -0.67 -14.24
N ASP A 181 5.91 -0.47 -14.95
CA ASP A 181 4.62 -0.01 -14.45
C ASP A 181 4.31 -0.58 -13.04
N PRO A 182 4.38 0.24 -11.97
CA PRO A 182 4.14 -0.22 -10.60
C PRO A 182 2.74 -0.82 -10.45
N HIS A 183 1.85 -0.56 -11.40
CA HIS A 183 0.52 -1.14 -11.48
C HIS A 183 0.48 -2.65 -11.72
N ASN A 184 1.55 -3.26 -12.25
CA ASN A 184 1.61 -4.72 -12.47
C ASN A 184 2.46 -5.46 -11.43
N ALA A 185 3.05 -4.75 -10.47
CA ALA A 185 3.77 -5.38 -9.39
C ALA A 185 2.79 -6.01 -8.39
N ARG A 186 2.99 -7.28 -8.06
CA ARG A 186 2.20 -7.98 -7.05
C ARG A 186 2.91 -7.91 -5.71
N TRP A 187 2.19 -7.43 -4.71
CA TRP A 187 2.66 -7.42 -3.32
C TRP A 187 2.13 -8.68 -2.66
N MET A 188 3.01 -9.43 -2.01
CA MET A 188 2.65 -10.64 -1.28
C MET A 188 3.09 -10.53 0.17
N LEU A 189 2.19 -10.88 1.07
CA LEU A 189 2.47 -11.12 2.47
C LEU A 189 3.38 -12.34 2.61
N VAL A 190 4.46 -12.19 3.35
CA VAL A 190 5.33 -13.27 3.79
C VAL A 190 5.62 -13.10 5.28
N PRO A 191 5.92 -14.17 6.03
CA PRO A 191 6.32 -14.04 7.42
C PRO A 191 7.55 -13.13 7.55
N GLY A 192 7.51 -12.16 8.46
CA GLY A 192 8.65 -11.30 8.78
C GLY A 192 9.01 -10.30 7.69
N GLY A 193 8.13 -10.04 6.71
CA GLY A 193 8.44 -9.11 5.62
C GLY A 193 7.35 -8.98 4.57
N LEU A 194 7.79 -8.59 3.38
CA LEU A 194 6.93 -8.42 2.21
C LEU A 194 7.69 -8.88 0.94
N LEU A 195 7.01 -9.59 0.05
CA LEU A 195 7.55 -9.95 -1.27
C LEU A 195 6.93 -9.04 -2.34
N LEU A 196 7.79 -8.41 -3.13
CA LEU A 196 7.42 -7.69 -4.34
C LEU A 196 7.76 -8.52 -5.57
N MET A 197 6.74 -8.84 -6.37
CA MET A 197 6.91 -9.49 -7.66
C MET A 197 6.67 -8.48 -8.78
N SER A 198 7.70 -8.18 -9.56
CA SER A 198 7.58 -7.30 -10.73
C SER A 198 7.79 -8.09 -12.02
N PRO A 199 7.04 -7.79 -13.10
CA PRO A 199 7.23 -8.48 -14.37
C PRO A 199 8.62 -8.19 -14.93
N ARG A 200 9.35 -9.21 -15.39
CA ARG A 200 10.64 -8.99 -16.06
C ARG A 200 10.41 -8.64 -17.52
N ARG A 201 10.91 -7.49 -17.98
CA ARG A 201 10.75 -7.05 -19.37
C ARG A 201 11.26 -8.11 -20.36
N GLY A 202 10.44 -8.46 -21.34
CA GLY A 202 10.79 -9.42 -22.40
C GLY A 202 10.86 -10.88 -21.95
N SER A 203 10.30 -11.21 -20.78
CA SER A 203 10.28 -12.56 -20.22
C SER A 203 8.93 -12.83 -19.57
N THR A 204 8.52 -14.09 -19.51
CA THR A 204 7.38 -14.56 -18.71
C THR A 204 7.73 -14.72 -17.23
N LYS A 205 9.02 -14.65 -16.89
CA LYS A 205 9.51 -14.75 -15.50
C LYS A 205 9.25 -13.47 -14.71
N TRP A 206 9.10 -13.63 -13.40
CA TRP A 206 8.98 -12.53 -12.44
C TRP A 206 10.35 -12.18 -11.86
N ASN A 207 10.58 -10.90 -11.60
CA ASN A 207 11.62 -10.44 -10.70
C ASN A 207 11.05 -10.44 -9.27
N LEU A 208 11.73 -11.13 -8.36
CA LEU A 208 11.31 -11.29 -6.98
C LEU A 208 12.23 -10.46 -6.10
N HIS A 209 11.64 -9.64 -5.24
CA HIS A 209 12.37 -8.84 -4.26
C HIS A 209 11.73 -9.00 -2.89
N VAL A 210 12.49 -9.48 -1.91
CA VAL A 210 12.00 -9.71 -0.55
C VAL A 210 12.49 -8.57 0.33
N PHE A 211 11.54 -7.82 0.88
CA PHE A 211 11.80 -6.85 1.94
C PHE A 211 11.75 -7.58 3.29
N ASP A 212 12.92 -8.01 3.78
CA ASP A 212 13.07 -8.53 5.15
C ASP A 212 12.94 -7.37 6.14
N ARG A 213 12.06 -7.50 7.14
CA ARG A 213 11.91 -6.49 8.20
C ARG A 213 13.24 -6.08 8.81
N ARG A 214 14.19 -7.00 8.98
CA ARG A 214 15.48 -6.73 9.63
C ARG A 214 16.41 -5.85 8.81
N ALA A 215 16.15 -5.70 7.52
CA ALA A 215 16.97 -4.93 6.59
C ALA A 215 16.17 -3.83 5.87
N SER A 216 14.89 -3.68 6.20
CA SER A 216 13.96 -2.80 5.50
C SER A 216 13.20 -1.93 6.49
N VAL A 217 12.66 -0.84 5.97
CA VAL A 217 11.81 0.09 6.69
C VAL A 217 10.41 0.07 6.06
N LEU A 218 9.37 0.03 6.90
CA LEU A 218 7.98 0.10 6.47
C LEU A 218 7.33 1.37 7.01
N ILE A 219 6.76 2.16 6.12
CA ILE A 219 6.03 3.39 6.42
C ILE A 219 4.62 3.26 5.88
N ALA A 220 3.62 3.52 6.70
CA ALA A 220 2.22 3.59 6.30
C ALA A 220 1.65 4.96 6.68
N TYR A 221 0.93 5.61 5.79
CA TYR A 221 0.25 6.87 6.12
C TYR A 221 -1.12 6.94 5.46
N VAL A 222 -2.04 7.68 6.08
CA VAL A 222 -3.42 7.82 5.58
C VAL A 222 -3.48 8.66 4.31
N ILE A 223 -4.25 8.20 3.33
CA ILE A 223 -4.57 8.98 2.13
C ILE A 223 -5.57 10.06 2.50
N ARG A 224 -5.22 11.33 2.25
CA ARG A 224 -6.05 12.47 2.65
C ARG A 224 -7.45 12.39 2.03
N GLY A 225 -8.46 12.54 2.89
CA GLY A 225 -9.87 12.56 2.47
C GLY A 225 -10.48 11.18 2.22
N VAL A 226 -9.72 10.10 2.39
CA VAL A 226 -10.20 8.73 2.18
C VAL A 226 -10.03 7.92 3.47
N LYS A 227 -11.12 7.75 4.23
CA LYS A 227 -11.12 6.93 5.45
C LYS A 227 -10.84 5.46 5.10
N GLY A 228 -9.97 4.80 5.86
CA GLY A 228 -9.61 3.39 5.67
C GLY A 228 -8.74 3.13 4.45
N ALA A 229 -8.03 4.15 3.97
CA ALA A 229 -7.09 4.02 2.87
C ALA A 229 -5.72 4.55 3.29
N TYR A 230 -4.70 3.76 3.02
CA TYR A 230 -3.33 4.05 3.40
C TYR A 230 -2.43 3.93 2.19
N THR A 231 -1.41 4.76 2.10
CA THR A 231 -0.27 4.49 1.24
C THR A 231 0.81 3.86 2.10
N VAL A 232 1.28 2.70 1.68
CA VAL A 232 2.45 2.03 2.26
C VAL A 232 3.65 2.27 1.37
N VAL A 233 4.77 2.57 2.00
CA VAL A 233 6.09 2.67 1.40
C VAL A 233 7.01 1.72 2.14
N VAL A 234 7.66 0.84 1.39
CA VAL A 234 8.68 -0.08 1.88
C VAL A 234 9.98 0.21 1.16
N ALA A 235 11.08 0.14 1.88
CA ALA A 235 12.39 0.35 1.28
C ALA A 235 13.47 -0.41 2.03
N ASP A 236 14.47 -0.85 1.28
CA ASP A 236 15.77 -1.29 1.76
C ASP A 236 16.88 -0.49 1.05
N ARG A 237 18.13 -0.97 1.14
CA ARG A 237 19.29 -0.28 0.54
C ARG A 237 19.22 -0.20 -0.99
N ASP A 238 18.58 -1.17 -1.64
CA ASP A 238 18.66 -1.36 -3.09
C ASP A 238 17.34 -1.01 -3.79
N HIS A 239 16.21 -1.19 -3.11
CA HIS A 239 14.88 -1.06 -3.69
C HIS A 239 13.93 -0.28 -2.77
N SER A 240 12.99 0.42 -3.40
CA SER A 240 11.83 1.00 -2.73
C SER A 240 10.58 0.78 -3.55
N ALA A 241 9.45 0.61 -2.85
CA ALA A 241 8.15 0.42 -3.48
C ALA A 241 7.07 1.09 -2.64
N SER A 242 6.02 1.56 -3.31
CA SER A 242 4.84 2.12 -2.66
C SER A 242 3.55 1.60 -3.25
N ARG A 243 2.54 1.38 -2.43
CA ARG A 243 1.20 0.96 -2.86
C ARG A 243 0.14 1.50 -1.92
N ASP A 244 -0.99 1.89 -2.51
CA ASP A 244 -2.20 2.19 -1.76
C ASP A 244 -2.91 0.90 -1.37
N ILE A 245 -3.23 0.77 -0.09
CA ILE A 245 -3.86 -0.39 0.54
C ILE A 245 -5.02 0.02 1.44
N THR A 246 -5.85 -0.94 1.85
CA THR A 246 -6.91 -0.73 2.84
C THR A 246 -6.44 -0.83 4.28
N ASP A 247 -7.32 -0.47 5.21
CA ASP A 247 -7.15 -0.75 6.64
C ASP A 247 -6.93 -2.23 6.92
N VAL A 248 -7.69 -3.11 6.27
CA VAL A 248 -7.58 -4.57 6.46
C VAL A 248 -6.29 -5.13 5.86
N GLU A 249 -5.90 -4.66 4.67
CA GLU A 249 -4.60 -5.01 4.08
C GLU A 249 -3.45 -4.51 4.95
N LEU A 250 -3.55 -3.29 5.50
CA LEU A 250 -2.54 -2.75 6.40
C LEU A 250 -2.43 -3.59 7.67
N ASP A 251 -3.53 -3.93 8.33
CA ASP A 251 -3.55 -4.77 9.53
C ASP A 251 -2.80 -6.10 9.30
N MET A 252 -3.16 -6.81 8.23
CA MET A 252 -2.52 -8.07 7.86
C MET A 252 -1.03 -7.89 7.51
N LEU A 253 -0.69 -6.82 6.80
CA LEU A 253 0.70 -6.48 6.49
C LEU A 253 1.50 -6.24 7.77
N LEU A 254 0.98 -5.45 8.70
CA LEU A 254 1.68 -5.17 9.95
C LEU A 254 1.89 -6.45 10.74
N ARG A 255 0.86 -7.30 10.89
CA ARG A 255 0.95 -8.60 11.59
C ARG A 255 1.98 -9.55 10.96
N ALA A 256 2.03 -9.59 9.62
CA ALA A 256 3.04 -10.35 8.88
C ALA A 256 4.45 -9.75 9.09
N TRP A 257 4.57 -8.42 9.04
CA TRP A 257 5.83 -7.69 9.21
C TRP A 257 6.42 -7.87 10.61
N ILE A 258 5.59 -7.83 11.67
CA ILE A 258 6.06 -8.05 13.05
C ILE A 258 6.21 -9.54 13.41
N SER A 259 5.86 -10.47 12.52
CA SER A 259 6.00 -11.91 12.75
C SER A 259 7.43 -12.28 13.16
N PRO A 260 7.61 -13.13 14.21
CA PRO A 260 8.95 -13.57 14.63
C PRO A 260 9.65 -14.46 13.60
N LEU A 261 8.89 -15.05 12.68
CA LEU A 261 9.39 -15.97 11.67
C LEU A 261 10.19 -15.23 10.59
N PRO A 262 11.29 -15.83 10.09
CA PRO A 262 12.03 -15.25 8.97
C PRO A 262 11.22 -15.35 7.67
N PRO A 263 11.45 -14.44 6.71
CA PRO A 263 10.91 -14.58 5.37
C PRO A 263 11.46 -15.84 4.68
N PRO A 264 10.68 -16.46 3.76
CA PRO A 264 11.13 -17.61 3.00
C PRO A 264 12.28 -17.23 2.06
N ASP A 265 13.21 -18.17 1.85
CA ASP A 265 14.33 -17.97 0.94
C ASP A 265 13.86 -17.69 -0.49
N VAL A 266 14.57 -16.78 -1.18
CA VAL A 266 14.26 -16.37 -2.56
C VAL A 266 14.21 -17.57 -3.52
N GLU A 267 15.02 -18.59 -3.28
CA GLU A 267 15.06 -19.82 -4.09
C GLU A 267 13.73 -20.59 -4.04
N ARG A 268 13.15 -20.74 -2.85
CA ARG A 268 11.82 -21.37 -2.68
C ARG A 268 10.72 -20.53 -3.31
N LEU A 269 10.84 -19.21 -3.23
CA LEU A 269 9.90 -18.29 -3.87
C LEU A 269 9.95 -18.39 -5.39
N ALA A 270 11.12 -18.60 -5.97
CA ALA A 270 11.26 -18.75 -7.43
C ALA A 270 10.49 -19.98 -7.94
N GLU A 271 10.50 -21.10 -7.20
CA GLU A 271 9.75 -22.31 -7.55
C GLU A 271 8.24 -22.06 -7.64
N LEU A 272 7.69 -21.30 -6.69
CA LEU A 272 6.26 -20.95 -6.65
C LEU A 272 5.79 -20.08 -7.82
N THR A 273 6.71 -19.42 -8.51
CA THR A 273 6.40 -18.50 -9.61
C THR A 273 6.66 -19.11 -10.99
N ALA A 274 7.16 -20.35 -11.04
CA ALA A 274 7.42 -21.09 -12.26
C ALA A 274 6.17 -21.81 -12.81
N THR A 275 5.11 -21.93 -12.00
CA THR A 275 3.80 -22.50 -12.35
C THR A 275 2.84 -21.44 -12.86
#